data_AF-A0A1N6MX24-F1
#
_entry.id   AF-A0A1N6MX24-F1
#
_cell.length_a   1.000
_cell.length_b   1.000
_cell.length_c   1.000
_cell.angle_alpha   90.00
_cell.angle_beta   90.00
_cell.angle_gamma   90.00
#
_symmetry.space_group_name_H-M   'P 1'
#
loop_
_entity.id
_entity.type
_entity.pdbx_description
1 polymer ?
#
loop_
_entity_poly.entity_id
_entity_poly.type
_entity_poly.pdbx_seq_one_letter_code
_entity_poly.pdbx_strand_id
1 'polypeptide(L)'
;MFKLILKLFGINEKNAYGYPVEFNDFLKREVYRSKYIKSEHRELIYNHLTKKIDIIKNGTELTKDEKIKLNINTRVKYSTKELVLSLTNLGLQKYGSNPKVVCNTLYQSARSKFHHAKELQRVRKTISVKNVIYRGVRDGDDCAWCTKMEGKKLPSDIDIIKLIEENCSCEYNRAYLESVIPR
;
A
#
# COMPACT_ATOMS: atom_id res chain seq x y z
N MET A 1 -6.07 -30.94 -2.08
CA MET A 1 -7.32 -31.02 -2.87
C MET A 1 -8.23 -29.79 -2.69
N PHE A 2 -8.46 -29.29 -1.47
CA PHE A 2 -9.29 -28.08 -1.21
C PHE A 2 -8.85 -26.77 -1.91
N LYS A 3 -7.54 -26.56 -2.07
CA LYS A 3 -6.99 -25.35 -2.73
C LYS A 3 -7.39 -25.19 -4.19
N LEU A 4 -7.63 -26.30 -4.90
CA LEU A 4 -7.97 -26.27 -6.33
C LEU A 4 -9.42 -25.80 -6.55
N ILE A 5 -10.31 -26.13 -5.61
CA ILE A 5 -11.75 -25.80 -5.67
C ILE A 5 -11.98 -24.32 -5.39
N LEU A 6 -11.30 -23.73 -4.41
CA LEU A 6 -11.46 -22.30 -4.07
C LEU A 6 -11.04 -21.36 -5.24
N LYS A 7 -9.99 -21.73 -5.98
CA LYS A 7 -9.56 -21.00 -7.18
C LYS A 7 -10.59 -21.03 -8.32
N LEU A 8 -11.32 -22.15 -8.49
CA LEU A 8 -12.33 -22.30 -9.53
C LEU A 8 -13.58 -21.42 -9.29
N PHE A 9 -13.88 -21.08 -8.03
CA PHE A 9 -14.99 -20.20 -7.66
C PHE A 9 -14.59 -18.72 -7.49
N GLY A 10 -13.36 -18.34 -7.86
CA GLY A 10 -12.88 -16.96 -7.69
C GLY A 10 -12.77 -16.52 -6.23
N ILE A 11 -12.75 -17.46 -5.28
CA ILE A 11 -12.58 -17.16 -3.86
C ILE A 11 -11.09 -17.06 -3.58
N ASN A 12 -10.60 -15.83 -3.40
CA ASN A 12 -9.20 -15.60 -3.08
C ASN A 12 -8.87 -16.19 -1.70
N GLU A 13 -7.78 -16.96 -1.63
CA GLU A 13 -7.25 -17.47 -0.37
C GLU A 13 -6.95 -16.30 0.58
N LYS A 14 -7.29 -16.49 1.85
CA LYS A 14 -7.04 -15.52 2.92
C LYS A 14 -6.15 -16.11 4.00
N ASN A 15 -5.34 -15.28 4.65
CA ASN A 15 -4.58 -15.68 5.83
C ASN A 15 -5.49 -15.76 7.07
N ALA A 16 -4.90 -16.08 8.23
CA ALA A 16 -5.63 -16.23 9.50
C ALA A 16 -6.41 -14.99 9.96
N TYR A 17 -6.16 -13.79 9.39
CA TYR A 17 -6.92 -12.56 9.68
C TYR A 17 -7.78 -12.09 8.52
N GLY A 18 -8.00 -12.95 7.51
CA GLY A 18 -8.83 -12.57 6.39
C GLY A 18 -8.15 -11.65 5.37
N TYR A 19 -6.82 -11.40 5.48
CA TYR A 19 -6.09 -10.64 4.45
C TYR A 19 -5.82 -11.51 3.23
N PRO A 20 -5.73 -10.90 2.04
CA PRO A 20 -5.40 -11.64 0.83
C PRO A 20 -4.03 -12.31 0.90
N VAL A 21 -3.82 -13.39 0.14
CA VAL A 21 -2.49 -14.02 0.00
C VAL A 21 -1.75 -13.60 -1.28
N GLU A 22 -2.40 -12.83 -2.15
CA GLU A 22 -1.83 -12.35 -3.41
C GLU A 22 -1.54 -10.86 -3.35
N PHE A 23 -0.42 -10.44 -3.96
CA PHE A 23 -0.01 -9.04 -3.96
C PHE A 23 -1.03 -8.14 -4.67
N ASN A 24 -1.62 -8.59 -5.78
CA ASN A 24 -2.60 -7.82 -6.52
C ASN A 24 -3.85 -7.52 -5.70
N ASP A 25 -4.24 -8.42 -4.80
CA ASP A 25 -5.39 -8.19 -3.92
C ASP A 25 -5.07 -7.17 -2.81
N PHE A 26 -3.85 -7.20 -2.27
CA PHE A 26 -3.36 -6.13 -1.39
C PHE A 26 -3.36 -4.78 -2.12
N LEU A 27 -2.88 -4.76 -3.35
CA LEU A 27 -2.87 -3.57 -4.18
C LEU A 27 -4.30 -3.05 -4.44
N LYS A 28 -5.24 -3.94 -4.76
CA LYS A 28 -6.65 -3.59 -4.90
C LYS A 28 -7.21 -3.01 -3.59
N ARG A 29 -6.93 -3.63 -2.45
CA ARG A 29 -7.34 -3.13 -1.13
C ARG A 29 -6.80 -1.72 -0.86
N GLU A 30 -5.53 -1.46 -1.15
CA GLU A 30 -4.93 -0.13 -0.95
C GLU A 30 -5.59 0.93 -1.82
N VAL A 31 -5.81 0.64 -3.11
CA VAL A 31 -6.51 1.56 -4.02
C VAL A 31 -7.93 1.85 -3.52
N TYR A 32 -8.67 0.82 -3.12
CA TYR A 32 -10.07 0.95 -2.73
C TYR A 32 -10.27 1.59 -1.35
N ARG A 33 -9.28 1.54 -0.47
CA ARG A 33 -9.30 2.23 0.81
C ARG A 33 -8.75 3.65 0.75
N SER A 34 -8.02 3.99 -0.31
CA SER A 34 -7.39 5.30 -0.43
C SER A 34 -8.42 6.43 -0.37
N LYS A 35 -8.16 7.39 0.53
CA LYS A 35 -8.88 8.68 0.59
C LYS A 35 -8.42 9.66 -0.49
N TYR A 36 -7.34 9.34 -1.20
CA TYR A 36 -6.73 10.19 -2.21
C TYR A 36 -7.27 9.90 -3.62
N ILE A 37 -7.92 8.75 -3.83
CA ILE A 37 -8.49 8.33 -5.11
C ILE A 37 -10.02 8.41 -5.04
N LYS A 38 -10.65 9.04 -6.03
CA LYS A 38 -12.11 9.08 -6.16
C LYS A 38 -12.67 7.67 -6.35
N SER A 39 -13.81 7.38 -5.74
CA SER A 39 -14.44 6.06 -5.74
C SER A 39 -14.63 5.47 -7.13
N GLU A 40 -15.14 6.28 -8.05
CA GLU A 40 -15.45 5.97 -9.44
C GLU A 40 -14.21 5.70 -10.31
N HIS A 41 -13.03 6.15 -9.87
CA HIS A 41 -11.76 5.98 -10.59
C HIS A 41 -10.86 4.89 -9.98
N ARG A 42 -11.30 4.20 -8.92
CA ARG A 42 -10.51 3.15 -8.26
C ARG A 42 -10.13 2.01 -9.20
N GLU A 43 -11.05 1.56 -10.04
CA GLU A 43 -10.77 0.46 -10.97
C GLU A 43 -9.78 0.89 -12.06
N LEU A 44 -9.87 2.13 -12.56
CA LEU A 44 -8.91 2.72 -13.49
C LEU A 44 -7.49 2.72 -12.89
N ILE A 45 -7.35 3.24 -11.67
CA ILE A 45 -6.05 3.28 -10.97
C ILE A 45 -5.53 1.86 -10.68
N TYR A 46 -6.40 0.94 -10.26
CA TYR A 46 -6.01 -0.46 -10.05
C TYR A 46 -5.49 -1.11 -11.33
N ASN A 47 -6.19 -0.93 -12.45
CA ASN A 47 -5.77 -1.45 -13.75
C ASN A 47 -4.46 -0.82 -14.22
N HIS A 48 -4.23 0.46 -13.91
CA HIS A 48 -2.94 1.10 -14.16
C HIS A 48 -1.79 0.47 -13.36
N LEU A 49 -1.97 0.33 -12.05
CA LEU A 49 -0.93 -0.21 -11.16
C LEU A 49 -0.62 -1.70 -11.45
N THR A 50 -1.61 -2.43 -11.96
CA THR A 50 -1.44 -3.84 -12.40
C THR A 50 -0.97 -3.96 -13.85
N LYS A 51 -0.64 -2.85 -14.51
CA LYS A 51 -0.16 -2.78 -15.91
C LYS A 51 -1.13 -3.36 -16.95
N LYS A 52 -2.42 -3.48 -16.62
CA LYS A 52 -3.47 -3.83 -17.59
C LYS A 52 -3.73 -2.67 -18.55
N ILE A 53 -3.57 -1.45 -18.05
CA ILE A 53 -3.57 -0.20 -18.83
C ILE A 53 -2.39 0.66 -18.36
N ASP A 54 -2.01 1.65 -19.17
CA ASP A 54 -1.01 2.64 -18.76
C ASP A 54 -1.55 4.05 -18.98
N ILE A 55 -2.19 4.62 -17.94
CA ILE A 55 -2.77 5.97 -18.01
C ILE A 55 -1.71 7.07 -17.96
N ILE A 56 -0.45 6.74 -17.64
CA ILE A 56 0.65 7.70 -17.61
C ILE A 56 1.28 7.80 -19.00
N LYS A 57 1.47 6.66 -19.67
CA LYS A 57 2.04 6.60 -21.03
C LYS A 57 1.01 6.89 -22.13
N ASN A 58 -0.21 6.38 -21.98
CA ASN A 58 -1.23 6.43 -23.03
C ASN A 58 -2.35 7.46 -22.74
N GLY A 59 -2.28 8.13 -21.59
CA GLY A 59 -3.27 9.15 -21.21
C GLY A 59 -3.05 10.50 -21.90
N THR A 60 -3.99 11.41 -21.72
CA THR A 60 -3.94 12.76 -22.26
C THR A 60 -3.03 13.63 -21.40
N GLU A 61 -1.82 13.96 -21.88
CA GLU A 61 -0.91 14.84 -21.13
C GLU A 61 -1.50 16.24 -20.96
N LEU A 62 -1.38 16.79 -19.73
CA LEU A 62 -1.76 18.16 -19.45
C LEU A 62 -0.82 19.15 -20.16
N THR A 63 -1.40 20.19 -20.74
CA THR A 63 -0.61 21.31 -21.27
C THR A 63 0.08 22.08 -20.15
N LYS A 64 1.07 22.91 -20.49
CA LYS A 64 1.74 23.78 -19.51
C LYS A 64 0.74 24.68 -18.77
N ASP A 65 -0.21 25.26 -19.50
CA ASP A 65 -1.22 26.17 -18.94
C ASP A 65 -2.21 25.44 -18.03
N GLU A 66 -2.60 24.22 -18.39
CA GLU A 66 -3.42 23.37 -17.52
C GLU A 66 -2.67 23.00 -16.23
N LYS A 67 -1.37 22.66 -16.32
CA LYS A 67 -0.54 22.39 -15.14
C LYS A 67 -0.46 23.61 -14.22
N ILE A 68 -0.28 24.82 -14.75
CA ILE A 68 -0.26 26.07 -13.98
C ILE A 68 -1.60 26.28 -13.26
N LYS A 69 -2.72 26.16 -13.98
CA LYS A 69 -4.08 26.32 -13.40
C LYS A 69 -4.36 25.34 -12.27
N LEU A 70 -3.78 24.14 -12.33
CA LEU A 70 -3.97 23.08 -11.35
C LEU A 70 -2.89 23.06 -10.25
N ASN A 71 -1.98 24.05 -10.22
CA ASN A 71 -0.83 24.11 -9.31
C ASN A 71 0.06 22.84 -9.36
N ILE A 72 0.15 22.23 -10.54
CA ILE A 72 1.02 21.08 -10.81
C ILE A 72 2.38 21.60 -11.26
N ASN A 73 3.47 20.98 -10.79
CA ASN A 73 4.81 21.35 -11.24
C ASN A 73 4.93 21.11 -12.75
N THR A 74 5.17 22.19 -13.51
CA THR A 74 5.24 22.18 -14.97
C THR A 74 6.37 21.30 -15.52
N ARG A 75 7.40 21.02 -14.72
CA ARG A 75 8.52 20.11 -15.08
C ARG A 75 8.17 18.63 -14.95
N VAL A 76 7.07 18.29 -14.29
CA VAL A 76 6.64 16.90 -14.15
C VAL A 76 6.09 16.42 -15.50
N LYS A 77 6.84 15.52 -16.13
CA LYS A 77 6.41 14.80 -17.34
C LYS A 77 5.32 13.80 -17.01
N TYR A 78 4.45 13.52 -17.97
CA TYR A 78 3.43 12.47 -17.87
C TYR A 78 2.40 12.71 -16.74
N SER A 79 2.07 13.99 -16.49
CA SER A 79 0.91 14.34 -15.68
C SER A 79 -0.31 14.33 -16.59
N THR A 80 -1.06 13.23 -16.58
CA THR A 80 -2.19 13.01 -17.47
C THR A 80 -3.51 13.45 -16.85
N LYS A 81 -4.46 13.88 -17.68
CA LYS A 81 -5.81 14.31 -17.25
C LYS A 81 -6.51 13.21 -16.46
N GLU A 82 -6.38 11.96 -16.90
CA GLU A 82 -6.98 10.78 -16.29
C GLU A 82 -6.48 10.58 -14.85
N LEU A 83 -5.17 10.69 -14.62
CA LEU A 83 -4.59 10.58 -13.29
C LEU A 83 -5.05 11.73 -12.38
N VAL A 84 -5.03 12.97 -12.88
CA VAL A 84 -5.42 14.14 -12.09
C VAL A 84 -6.91 14.11 -11.74
N LEU A 85 -7.78 13.74 -12.69
CA LEU A 85 -9.21 13.56 -12.45
C LEU A 85 -9.51 12.42 -11.48
N SER A 86 -8.62 11.44 -11.36
CA SER A 86 -8.69 10.34 -10.40
C SER A 86 -8.44 10.76 -8.95
N LEU A 87 -7.81 11.90 -8.71
CA LEU A 87 -7.51 12.38 -7.37
C LEU A 87 -8.72 13.08 -6.72
N THR A 88 -8.94 12.81 -5.43
CA THR A 88 -9.84 13.62 -4.59
C THR A 88 -9.21 14.99 -4.30
N ASN A 89 -9.96 15.91 -3.69
CA ASN A 89 -9.40 17.19 -3.21
C ASN A 89 -8.23 16.97 -2.23
N LEU A 90 -8.33 15.98 -1.33
CA LEU A 90 -7.23 15.59 -0.44
C LEU A 90 -6.04 15.02 -1.23
N GLY A 91 -6.32 14.26 -2.30
CA GLY A 91 -5.30 13.74 -3.20
C GLY A 91 -4.55 14.86 -3.92
N LEU A 92 -5.27 15.86 -4.45
CA LEU A 92 -4.69 17.03 -5.09
C LEU A 92 -3.90 17.91 -4.11
N GLN A 93 -4.41 18.10 -2.89
CA GLN A 93 -3.70 18.84 -1.86
C GLN A 93 -2.36 18.18 -1.51
N LYS A 94 -2.33 16.84 -1.38
CA LYS A 94 -1.12 16.11 -1.00
C LYS A 94 -0.16 15.86 -2.15
N TYR A 95 -0.68 15.50 -3.33
CA TYR A 95 0.11 15.02 -4.47
C TYR A 95 0.04 15.94 -5.69
N GLY A 96 -0.63 17.09 -5.62
CA GLY A 96 -0.85 17.97 -6.77
C GLY A 96 0.44 18.41 -7.45
N SER A 97 1.50 18.67 -6.69
CA SER A 97 2.80 19.03 -7.27
C SER A 97 3.39 17.93 -8.16
N ASN A 98 3.15 16.65 -7.84
CA ASN A 98 3.56 15.49 -8.64
C ASN A 98 2.54 14.34 -8.48
N PRO A 99 1.45 14.33 -9.28
CA PRO A 99 0.34 13.39 -9.11
C PRO A 99 0.75 11.91 -9.19
N LYS A 100 1.83 11.59 -9.90
CA LYS A 100 2.35 10.21 -10.05
C LYS A 100 2.82 9.60 -8.73
N VAL A 101 3.18 10.43 -7.75
CA VAL A 101 3.62 9.94 -6.44
C VAL A 101 2.52 9.12 -5.77
N VAL A 102 1.23 9.46 -5.97
CA VAL A 102 0.11 8.70 -5.40
C VAL A 102 0.18 7.21 -5.78
N CYS A 103 0.53 6.92 -7.04
CA CYS A 103 0.59 5.57 -7.57
C CYS A 103 1.71 4.77 -6.91
N ASN A 104 2.89 5.40 -6.76
CA ASN A 104 4.00 4.79 -6.04
C ASN A 104 3.66 4.56 -4.56
N THR A 105 3.05 5.54 -3.89
CA THR A 105 2.65 5.41 -2.48
C THR A 105 1.68 4.23 -2.28
N LEU A 106 0.66 4.10 -3.13
CA LEU A 106 -0.29 2.98 -3.08
C LEU A 106 0.42 1.63 -3.29
N TYR A 107 1.30 1.55 -4.28
CA TYR A 107 2.07 0.36 -4.57
C TYR A 107 2.97 -0.05 -3.40
N GLN A 108 3.73 0.89 -2.83
CA GLN A 108 4.64 0.61 -1.71
C GLN A 108 3.88 0.25 -0.43
N SER A 109 2.74 0.89 -0.17
CA SER A 109 1.85 0.54 0.94
C SER A 109 1.35 -0.91 0.82
N ALA A 110 0.92 -1.32 -0.38
CA ALA A 110 0.48 -2.68 -0.66
C ALA A 110 1.64 -3.68 -0.46
N ARG A 111 2.82 -3.35 -0.98
CA ARG A 111 4.03 -4.18 -0.91
C ARG A 111 4.45 -4.42 0.53
N SER A 112 4.50 -3.36 1.34
CA SER A 112 4.87 -3.43 2.75
C SER A 112 3.92 -4.31 3.54
N LYS A 113 2.60 -4.11 3.42
CA LYS A 113 1.59 -4.92 4.12
C LYS A 113 1.58 -6.37 3.66
N PHE A 114 1.79 -6.60 2.36
CA PHE A 114 1.93 -7.95 1.82
C PHE A 114 3.16 -8.67 2.40
N HIS A 115 4.28 -7.97 2.51
CA HIS A 115 5.49 -8.48 3.15
C HIS A 115 5.23 -8.85 4.62
N HIS A 116 4.60 -7.96 5.39
CA HIS A 116 4.20 -8.25 6.79
C HIS A 116 3.30 -9.48 6.91
N ALA A 117 2.29 -9.61 6.04
CA ALA A 117 1.42 -10.79 6.02
C ALA A 117 2.21 -12.08 5.78
N LYS A 118 3.13 -12.06 4.80
CA LYS A 118 3.96 -13.23 4.47
C LYS A 118 4.92 -13.60 5.60
N GLU A 119 5.57 -12.61 6.20
CA GLU A 119 6.49 -12.85 7.31
C GLU A 119 5.77 -13.40 8.53
N LEU A 120 4.62 -12.84 8.92
CA LEU A 120 3.84 -13.40 10.03
C LEU A 120 3.32 -14.81 9.73
N GLN A 121 2.88 -15.08 8.50
CA GLN A 121 2.47 -16.43 8.10
C GLN A 121 3.63 -17.42 8.18
N ARG A 122 4.85 -17.00 7.82
CA ARG A 122 6.07 -17.80 7.93
C ARG A 122 6.41 -18.04 9.40
N VAL A 123 6.43 -16.99 10.22
CA VAL A 123 6.73 -17.04 11.65
C VAL A 123 5.79 -17.99 12.39
N ARG A 124 4.48 -17.94 12.12
CA ARG A 124 3.49 -18.81 12.80
C ARG A 124 3.63 -20.28 12.50
N LYS A 125 4.20 -20.63 11.34
CA LYS A 125 4.50 -22.02 11.01
C LYS A 125 5.69 -22.54 11.81
N THR A 126 6.47 -21.66 12.42
CA THR A 126 7.63 -21.99 13.24
C THR A 126 7.23 -22.04 14.71
N ILE A 127 7.07 -23.25 15.26
CA ILE A 127 6.57 -23.51 16.62
C ILE A 127 7.35 -22.75 17.72
N SER A 128 8.64 -22.48 17.50
CA SER A 128 9.49 -21.80 18.49
C SER A 128 9.29 -20.29 18.56
N VAL A 129 8.76 -19.62 17.52
CA VAL A 129 8.72 -18.15 17.48
C VAL A 129 7.39 -17.63 18.01
N LYS A 130 7.36 -17.32 19.31
CA LYS A 130 6.16 -16.76 19.96
C LYS A 130 6.02 -15.25 19.78
N ASN A 131 7.12 -14.54 19.51
CA ASN A 131 7.16 -13.08 19.44
C ASN A 131 7.98 -12.60 18.25
N VAL A 132 7.65 -11.39 17.78
CA VAL A 132 8.39 -10.63 16.79
C VAL A 132 8.74 -9.25 17.38
N ILE A 133 9.79 -8.61 16.87
CA ILE A 133 10.14 -7.23 17.20
C ILE A 133 9.80 -6.36 16.00
N TYR A 134 9.10 -5.25 16.24
CA TYR A 134 8.83 -4.25 15.22
C TYR A 134 10.07 -3.37 15.01
N ARG A 135 10.54 -3.28 13.75
CA ARG A 135 11.72 -2.52 13.35
C ARG A 135 11.37 -1.47 12.31
N GLY A 136 11.43 -0.21 12.67
CA GLY A 136 11.39 0.94 11.77
C GLY A 136 12.74 1.16 11.05
N VAL A 137 12.73 2.05 10.06
CA VAL A 137 13.94 2.38 9.28
C VAL A 137 14.81 3.41 10.02
N ARG A 138 14.19 4.29 10.81
CA ARG A 138 14.87 5.29 11.65
C ARG A 138 15.73 6.30 10.89
N ASP A 139 15.35 6.62 9.66
CA ASP A 139 16.02 7.63 8.82
C ASP A 139 15.45 9.06 8.97
N GLY A 140 14.49 9.25 9.89
CA GLY A 140 13.84 10.54 10.16
C GLY A 140 12.46 10.72 9.50
N ASP A 141 12.09 9.87 8.55
CA ASP A 141 10.81 9.95 7.83
C ASP A 141 9.69 9.08 8.46
N ASP A 142 9.98 8.45 9.60
CA ASP A 142 9.01 7.63 10.32
C ASP A 142 8.03 8.50 11.13
N CYS A 143 6.74 8.19 11.06
CA CYS A 143 5.73 8.89 11.85
C CYS A 143 5.85 8.56 13.34
N ALA A 144 5.30 9.41 14.20
CA ALA A 144 5.37 9.27 15.66
C ALA A 144 4.93 7.88 16.16
N TRP A 145 3.93 7.26 15.54
CA TRP A 145 3.52 5.91 15.88
C TRP A 145 4.59 4.87 15.53
N CYS A 146 5.16 4.93 14.33
CA CYS A 146 6.26 4.04 13.92
C CYS A 146 7.47 4.18 14.85
N THR A 147 7.83 5.41 15.23
CA THR A 147 8.91 5.68 16.18
C THR A 147 8.62 5.06 17.56
N LYS A 148 7.38 5.17 18.06
CA LYS A 148 6.98 4.56 19.34
C LYS A 148 6.93 3.03 19.28
N MET A 149 6.70 2.45 18.11
CA MET A 149 6.66 1.00 17.91
C MET A 149 8.03 0.37 17.75
N GLU A 150 9.07 1.15 17.43
CA GLU A 150 10.45 0.66 17.31
C GLU A 150 10.88 -0.15 18.53
N GLY A 151 11.43 -1.33 18.27
CA GLY A 151 11.97 -2.22 19.29
C GLY A 151 10.90 -2.92 20.14
N LYS A 152 9.61 -2.67 19.92
CA LYS A 152 8.55 -3.35 20.68
C LYS A 152 8.45 -4.82 20.30
N LYS A 153 8.43 -5.65 21.34
CA LYS A 153 8.12 -7.08 21.25
C LYS A 153 6.61 -7.26 21.16
N LEU A 154 6.16 -7.94 20.11
CA LEU A 154 4.76 -8.21 19.80
C LEU A 154 4.53 -9.72 19.72
N PRO A 155 3.34 -10.21 20.12
CA PRO A 155 2.96 -11.60 19.86
C PRO A 155 3.00 -11.92 18.37
N SER A 156 3.43 -13.13 18.00
CA SER A 156 3.47 -13.57 16.60
C SER A 156 2.07 -13.72 15.97
N ASP A 157 1.03 -13.82 16.80
CA ASP A 157 -0.39 -13.81 16.46
C ASP A 157 -1.02 -12.41 16.60
N ILE A 158 -0.23 -11.34 16.52
CA ILE A 158 -0.76 -9.99 16.35
C ILE A 158 -1.26 -9.77 14.91
N ASP A 159 -2.32 -8.96 14.77
CA ASP A 159 -2.71 -8.39 13.48
C ASP A 159 -1.94 -7.07 13.23
N ILE A 160 -0.69 -7.20 12.77
CA ILE A 160 0.15 -6.03 12.52
C ILE A 160 -0.39 -5.12 11.42
N ILE A 161 -1.10 -5.69 10.43
CA ILE A 161 -1.61 -4.92 9.31
C ILE A 161 -2.70 -3.99 9.84
N LYS A 162 -3.66 -4.51 10.61
CA LYS A 162 -4.68 -3.67 11.26
C LYS A 162 -4.05 -2.56 12.10
N LEU A 163 -3.04 -2.87 12.91
CA LEU A 163 -2.31 -1.87 13.69
C LEU A 163 -1.70 -0.77 12.81
N ILE A 164 -1.05 -1.15 11.70
CA ILE A 164 -0.51 -0.19 10.73
C ILE A 164 -1.64 0.66 10.12
N GLU A 165 -2.74 0.02 9.70
CA GLU A 165 -3.86 0.70 9.04
C GLU A 165 -4.56 1.73 9.94
N GLU A 166 -4.63 1.47 11.25
CA GLU A 166 -5.32 2.32 12.22
C GLU A 166 -4.43 3.44 12.78
N ASN A 167 -3.10 3.26 12.79
CA ASN A 167 -2.21 4.14 13.55
C ASN A 167 -1.09 4.80 12.72
N CYS A 168 -0.64 4.18 11.62
CA CYS A 168 0.49 4.70 10.83
C CYS A 168 0.05 5.84 9.90
N SER A 169 0.70 6.99 9.98
CA SER A 169 0.45 8.15 9.11
C SER A 169 1.53 8.39 8.04
N CYS A 170 2.58 7.57 7.98
CA CYS A 170 3.56 7.58 6.90
C CYS A 170 2.88 7.45 5.54
N GLU A 171 3.54 7.92 4.46
CA GLU A 171 3.06 7.68 3.10
C GLU A 171 2.83 6.19 2.84
N TYR A 172 3.79 5.38 3.28
CA TYR A 172 3.65 3.94 3.43
C TYR A 172 4.49 3.50 4.63
N ASN A 173 4.09 2.42 5.28
CA ASN A 173 4.85 1.86 6.39
C ASN A 173 6.13 1.20 5.85
N ARG A 174 7.30 1.58 6.37
CA ARG A 174 8.60 1.03 5.93
C ARG A 174 9.20 0.03 6.92
N ALA A 175 8.48 -0.28 7.99
CA ALA A 175 8.96 -1.17 9.02
C ALA A 175 8.98 -2.63 8.55
N TYR A 176 9.74 -3.45 9.24
CA TYR A 176 9.76 -4.91 9.10
C TYR A 176 9.63 -5.59 10.47
N LEU A 177 9.41 -6.90 10.46
CA LEU A 177 9.29 -7.71 11.66
C LEU A 177 10.51 -8.64 11.80
N GLU A 178 11.20 -8.52 12.92
CA GLU A 178 12.30 -9.39 13.29
C GLU A 178 11.79 -10.55 14.16
N SER A 179 12.09 -11.80 13.81
CA SER A 179 11.64 -12.97 14.60
C SER A 179 12.47 -13.13 15.86
N VAL A 180 11.82 -13.38 17.01
CA VAL A 180 12.52 -13.70 18.26
C VAL A 180 12.53 -15.20 18.48
N ILE A 181 13.69 -15.82 18.30
CA ILE A 181 13.90 -17.23 18.65
C ILE A 181 14.18 -17.30 20.15
N PRO A 182 13.38 -18.02 20.95
CA PRO A 182 13.71 -18.28 22.35
C PRO A 182 15.02 -19.08 22.41
N ARG A 183 16.00 -18.56 23.14
CA ARG A 183 17.21 -19.29 23.52
C ARG A 183 16.87 -20.29 24.62
#